data_AF-A0AA40HG52-F1
#
_entry.id   AF-A0AA40HG52-F1
#
_cell.length_a   1.000
_cell.length_b   1.000
_cell.length_c   1.000
_cell.angle_alpha   90.00
_cell.angle_beta   90.00
_cell.angle_gamma   90.00
#
_symmetry.space_group_name_H-M   'P 1'
#
loop_
_entity.id
_entity.type
_entity.pdbx_description
1 polymer ?
#
loop_
_entity_poly.entity_id
_entity_poly.type
_entity_poly.pdbx_seq_one_letter_code
_entity_poly.pdbx_strand_id
1 'polypeptide(L)'
;MAELQLQMLLEEKIPSGKRALIESDQNLAQVTDFCEDNYIQATDKRKALEETKAHTTQPLASAAYQINALANKVLHLLDIQASQLRRMESSINHLSQTVDIHKEKVARRKIGILTTNKNTSRTHKIIATCKYGAPCKVYSKTF
;
A
#
# COMPACT_ATOMS: atom_id res chain seq x y z
N MET A 1 12.53 -3.94 -10.01
CA MET A 1 11.44 -3.91 -11.01
C MET A 1 10.47 -2.75 -10.78
N ALA A 2 9.79 -2.65 -9.62
CA ALA A 2 8.82 -1.57 -9.38
C ALA A 2 9.42 -0.14 -9.37
N GLU A 3 10.64 0.05 -8.85
CA GLU A 3 11.31 1.36 -8.84
C GLU A 3 11.73 1.80 -10.25
N LEU A 4 12.25 0.90 -11.07
CA LEU A 4 12.58 1.18 -12.47
C LEU A 4 11.34 1.57 -13.27
N GLN A 5 10.22 0.87 -13.01
CA GLN A 5 8.94 1.14 -13.64
C GLN A 5 8.36 2.49 -13.21
N LEU A 6 8.50 2.86 -11.93
CA LEU A 6 8.14 4.17 -11.40
C LEU A 6 8.96 5.28 -12.08
N GLN A 7 10.27 5.08 -12.20
CA GLN A 7 11.17 6.03 -12.85
C GLN A 7 10.82 6.21 -14.33
N MET A 8 10.59 5.12 -15.07
CA MET A 8 10.16 5.19 -16.47
C MET A 8 8.82 5.93 -16.64
N LEU A 9 7.87 5.74 -15.72
CA LEU A 9 6.59 6.45 -15.76
C LEU A 9 6.79 7.96 -15.58
N LEU A 10 7.59 8.36 -14.59
CA LEU A 10 7.84 9.76 -14.23
C LEU A 10 8.71 10.50 -15.24
N GLU A 11 9.79 9.89 -15.70
CA GLU A 11 10.80 10.57 -16.53
C GLU A 11 10.45 10.53 -18.03
N GLU A 12 9.79 9.46 -18.48
CA GLU A 12 9.59 9.23 -19.90
C GLU A 12 8.10 9.18 -20.29
N LYS A 13 7.34 8.22 -19.75
CA LYS A 13 6.02 7.85 -20.32
C LYS A 13 4.94 8.91 -20.09
N ILE A 14 4.91 9.54 -18.92
CA ILE A 14 3.95 10.61 -18.59
C ILE A 14 4.37 11.92 -19.27
N PRO A 15 5.64 12.39 -19.18
CA PRO A 15 6.07 13.59 -19.90
C PRO A 15 5.92 13.50 -21.42
N SER A 16 6.23 12.34 -22.00
CA SER A 16 6.02 12.08 -23.44
C SER A 16 4.54 12.14 -23.80
N GLY A 17 3.67 11.48 -23.03
CA GLY A 17 2.22 11.53 -23.24
C GLY A 17 1.64 12.95 -23.12
N LYS A 18 2.14 13.74 -22.17
CA LYS A 18 1.77 15.15 -22.02
C LYS A 18 2.21 15.98 -23.24
N ARG A 19 3.43 15.77 -23.75
CA ARG A 19 3.93 16.45 -24.96
C ARG A 19 3.09 16.13 -26.18
N ALA A 20 2.75 14.86 -26.39
CA ALA A 20 1.87 14.43 -27.48
C ALA A 20 0.50 15.12 -27.41
N LEU A 21 -0.05 15.30 -26.21
CA LEU A 21 -1.32 15.98 -26.01
C LEU A 21 -1.24 17.48 -26.33
N ILE A 22 -0.14 18.13 -25.97
CA ILE A 22 0.11 19.55 -26.31
C ILE A 22 0.27 19.71 -27.83
N GLU A 23 0.99 18.79 -28.48
CA GLU A 23 1.13 18.78 -29.94
C GLU A 23 -0.23 18.54 -30.63
N SER A 24 -1.05 17.63 -30.09
CA SER A 24 -2.40 17.38 -30.60
C SER A 24 -3.30 18.60 -30.50
N ASP A 25 -3.17 19.41 -29.44
CA ASP A 25 -3.91 20.66 -29.26
C ASP A 25 -3.51 21.70 -30.32
N GLN A 26 -2.21 21.89 -30.54
CA GLN A 26 -1.69 22.79 -31.57
C GLN A 26 -2.13 22.36 -32.98
N ASN A 27 -2.07 21.06 -33.26
CA ASN A 27 -2.50 20.52 -34.55
C ASN A 27 -4.01 20.71 -34.76
N LEU A 28 -4.83 20.55 -33.70
CA LEU A 28 -6.27 20.77 -33.77
C LEU A 28 -6.61 22.23 -34.07
N ALA A 29 -5.88 23.18 -33.48
CA ALA A 29 -6.04 24.61 -33.79
C ALA A 29 -5.80 24.86 -35.29
N GLN A 30 -4.70 24.34 -35.85
CA GLN A 30 -4.39 24.49 -37.28
C GLN A 30 -5.44 23.84 -38.19
N VAL A 31 -5.97 22.67 -37.81
CA VAL A 31 -7.05 22.01 -38.55
C VAL A 31 -8.32 22.85 -38.51
N THR A 32 -8.60 23.53 -37.40
CA THR A 32 -9.76 24.39 -37.25
C THR A 32 -9.65 25.61 -38.18
N ASP A 33 -8.50 26.28 -38.17
CA ASP A 33 -8.22 27.42 -39.07
C ASP A 33 -8.34 27.00 -40.55
N PHE A 34 -7.76 25.85 -40.91
CA PHE A 34 -7.87 25.30 -42.26
C PHE A 34 -9.32 24.98 -42.66
N CYS A 35 -10.12 24.41 -41.77
CA CYS A 35 -11.51 24.10 -42.05
C CYS A 35 -12.34 25.38 -42.25
N GLU A 36 -12.07 26.43 -41.47
CA GLU A 36 -12.71 27.74 -41.63
C GLU A 36 -12.34 28.36 -42.98
N ASP A 37 -11.05 28.44 -43.30
CA ASP A 37 -10.56 29.00 -44.56
C ASP A 37 -11.08 28.23 -45.78
N ASN A 38 -11.03 26.89 -45.73
CA ASN A 38 -11.56 26.03 -46.79
C ASN A 38 -13.06 26.27 -46.98
N TYR A 39 -13.81 26.38 -45.88
CA TYR A 39 -15.24 26.67 -45.96
C TYR A 39 -15.52 28.05 -46.55
N ILE A 40 -14.75 29.09 -46.19
CA ILE A 40 -14.93 30.46 -46.72
C ILE A 40 -14.60 30.52 -48.22
N GLN A 41 -13.48 29.93 -48.62
CA GLN A 41 -12.94 30.01 -49.99
C GLN A 41 -13.63 29.06 -50.97
N ALA A 42 -14.20 27.94 -50.51
CA ALA A 42 -14.82 26.96 -51.39
C ALA A 42 -16.07 27.50 -52.10
N THR A 43 -16.17 27.22 -53.40
CA THR A 43 -17.37 27.47 -54.22
C THR A 43 -18.51 26.50 -53.88
N ASP A 44 -18.19 25.24 -53.56
CA ASP A 44 -19.17 24.25 -53.09
C ASP A 44 -19.09 24.05 -51.57
N LYS A 45 -20.01 24.70 -50.86
CA LYS A 45 -20.08 24.65 -49.39
C LYS A 45 -20.45 23.26 -48.86
N ARG A 46 -21.16 22.41 -49.63
CA ARG A 46 -21.51 21.05 -49.18
C ARG A 46 -20.28 20.17 -49.14
N LYS A 47 -19.45 20.25 -50.17
CA LYS A 47 -18.18 19.51 -50.23
C LYS A 47 -17.22 19.94 -49.11
N ALA A 48 -17.04 21.25 -48.91
CA ALA A 48 -16.18 21.77 -47.84
C ALA A 48 -16.67 21.36 -46.43
N LEU A 49 -17.99 21.26 -46.23
CA LEU A 49 -18.55 20.79 -44.97
C LEU A 49 -18.27 19.30 -44.73
N GLU A 50 -18.37 18.45 -45.75
CA GLU A 50 -18.03 17.03 -45.62
C GLU A 50 -16.52 16.82 -45.36
N GLU A 51 -15.65 17.60 -46.00
CA GLU A 51 -14.22 17.61 -45.70
C GLU A 51 -13.96 18.03 -44.25
N THR A 52 -14.66 19.06 -43.75
CA THR A 52 -14.55 19.50 -42.35
C THR A 52 -14.98 18.40 -41.37
N LYS A 53 -16.08 17.68 -41.65
CA LYS A 53 -16.53 16.55 -40.80
C LYS A 53 -15.49 15.43 -40.74
N ALA A 54 -14.89 15.12 -41.89
CA ALA A 54 -13.82 14.12 -41.95
C ALA A 54 -12.60 14.58 -41.14
N HIS A 55 -12.19 15.84 -41.29
CA HIS A 55 -11.07 16.43 -40.56
C HIS A 55 -11.33 16.66 -39.07
N THR A 56 -12.59 16.69 -38.62
CA THR A 56 -12.95 16.79 -37.19
C THR A 56 -12.92 15.44 -36.47
N THR A 57 -13.25 14.36 -37.18
CA THR A 57 -13.38 13.02 -36.57
C THR A 57 -12.04 12.45 -36.11
N GLN A 58 -11.00 12.59 -36.94
CA GLN A 58 -9.67 12.04 -36.65
C GLN A 58 -9.00 12.71 -35.42
N PRO A 59 -8.92 14.05 -35.31
CA PRO A 59 -8.35 14.70 -34.14
C PRO A 59 -9.11 14.38 -32.85
N LEU A 60 -10.44 14.30 -32.89
CA LEU A 60 -11.25 13.94 -31.73
C LEU A 60 -10.91 12.53 -31.23
N ALA A 61 -10.84 11.55 -32.13
CA ALA A 61 -10.47 10.18 -31.79
C ALA A 61 -9.03 10.10 -31.24
N SER A 62 -8.10 10.84 -31.85
CA SER A 62 -6.70 10.91 -31.42
C SER A 62 -6.56 11.50 -30.02
N ALA A 63 -7.22 12.64 -29.74
CA ALA A 63 -7.21 13.29 -28.44
C ALA A 63 -7.79 12.39 -27.34
N ALA A 64 -8.93 11.74 -27.61
CA ALA A 64 -9.54 10.81 -26.66
C ALA A 64 -8.61 9.63 -26.32
N TYR A 65 -7.94 9.06 -27.34
CA TYR A 65 -6.97 7.98 -27.13
C TYR A 65 -5.78 8.44 -26.29
N GLN A 66 -5.21 9.61 -26.60
CA GLN A 66 -4.06 10.15 -25.87
C GLN A 66 -4.39 10.46 -24.40
N ILE A 67 -5.56 11.04 -24.14
CA ILE A 67 -6.07 11.30 -22.79
C ILE A 67 -6.20 9.98 -22.02
N ASN A 68 -6.87 8.98 -22.60
CA ASN A 68 -7.04 7.68 -21.97
C ASN A 68 -5.68 6.99 -21.69
N ALA A 69 -4.76 7.02 -22.65
CA ALA A 69 -3.43 6.45 -22.49
C ALA A 69 -2.63 7.13 -21.37
N LEU A 70 -2.73 8.46 -21.25
CA LEU A 70 -2.09 9.22 -20.19
C LEU A 70 -2.72 8.95 -18.83
N ALA A 71 -4.06 8.91 -18.74
CA ALA A 71 -4.79 8.61 -17.52
C ALA A 71 -4.39 7.24 -16.95
N ASN A 72 -4.33 6.21 -17.79
CA ASN A 72 -3.91 4.87 -17.35
C ASN A 72 -2.47 4.85 -16.80
N LYS A 73 -1.55 5.60 -17.41
CA LYS A 73 -0.17 5.73 -16.90
C LYS A 73 -0.13 6.42 -15.53
N VAL A 74 -0.94 7.46 -15.33
CA VAL A 74 -1.04 8.16 -14.05
C VAL A 74 -1.68 7.30 -12.98
N LEU A 75 -2.75 6.57 -13.27
CA LEU A 75 -3.35 5.61 -12.33
C LEU A 75 -2.33 4.55 -11.90
N HIS A 76 -1.61 3.99 -12.88
CA HIS A 76 -0.58 3.00 -12.62
C HIS A 76 0.57 3.54 -11.75
N LEU A 77 0.97 4.79 -11.97
CA LEU A 77 1.95 5.50 -11.14
C LEU A 77 1.49 5.55 -9.68
N LEU A 78 0.23 5.97 -9.46
CA LEU A 78 -0.36 6.10 -8.12
C LEU A 78 -0.46 4.75 -7.42
N ASP A 79 -0.84 3.69 -8.13
CA ASP A 79 -0.92 2.33 -7.58
C ASP A 79 0.46 1.84 -7.10
N ILE A 80 1.51 2.08 -7.88
CA ILE A 80 2.88 1.71 -7.50
C ILE A 80 3.29 2.47 -6.23
N GLN A 81 3.07 3.78 -6.17
CA GLN A 81 3.42 4.61 -5.01
C GLN A 81 2.62 4.20 -3.77
N ALA A 82 1.32 3.95 -3.91
CA ALA A 82 0.48 3.46 -2.80
C ALA A 82 0.98 2.11 -2.27
N SER A 83 1.42 1.21 -3.16
CA SER A 83 2.03 -0.06 -2.75
C SER A 83 3.36 0.12 -2.01
N GLN A 84 4.19 1.09 -2.43
CA GLN A 84 5.46 1.41 -1.78
C GLN A 84 5.22 1.93 -0.36
N LEU A 85 4.26 2.86 -0.19
CA LEU A 85 3.90 3.39 1.12
C LEU A 85 3.40 2.30 2.07
N ARG A 86 2.52 1.41 1.60
CA ARG A 86 2.06 0.26 2.43
C ARG A 86 3.21 -0.64 2.88
N ARG A 87 4.20 -0.88 2.01
CA ARG A 87 5.40 -1.66 2.39
C ARG A 87 6.25 -0.91 3.41
N MET A 88 6.47 0.39 3.20
CA MET A 88 7.22 1.23 4.13
C MET A 88 6.56 1.29 5.51
N GLU A 89 5.24 1.45 5.56
CA GLU A 89 4.45 1.45 6.79
C GLU A 89 4.64 0.13 7.56
N SER A 90 4.56 -1.01 6.88
CA SER A 90 4.82 -2.32 7.50
C SER A 90 6.23 -2.44 8.07
N SER A 91 7.24 -1.98 7.33
CA SER A 91 8.63 -1.94 7.82
C SER A 91 8.78 -1.04 9.06
N ILE A 92 8.14 0.13 9.07
CA ILE A 92 8.14 1.04 10.22
C ILE A 92 7.46 0.39 11.42
N ASN A 93 6.33 -0.29 11.23
CA ASN A 93 5.63 -0.99 12.30
C ASN A 93 6.51 -2.08 12.94
N HIS A 94 7.25 -2.85 12.13
CA HIS A 94 8.18 -3.85 12.66
C HIS A 94 9.34 -3.22 13.46
N LEU A 95 9.87 -2.09 12.98
CA LEU A 95 10.89 -1.33 13.72
C LEU A 95 10.34 -0.79 15.04
N SER A 96 9.11 -0.26 15.04
CA SER A 96 8.45 0.21 16.27
C SER A 96 8.34 -0.91 17.30
N GLN A 97 7.84 -2.08 16.89
CA GLN A 97 7.76 -3.25 17.77
C GLN A 97 9.13 -3.66 18.32
N THR A 98 10.17 -3.61 17.48
CA THR A 98 11.54 -3.94 17.89
C THR A 98 12.06 -2.98 18.95
N VAL A 99 11.79 -1.67 18.77
CA VAL A 99 12.15 -0.62 19.73
C VAL A 99 11.37 -0.80 21.04
N ASP A 100 10.07 -1.09 20.98
CA ASP A 100 9.24 -1.29 22.18
C ASP A 100 9.71 -2.50 22.98
N ILE A 101 9.99 -3.63 22.30
CA ILE A 101 10.57 -4.82 22.91
C ILE A 101 11.93 -4.49 23.53
N HIS A 102 12.77 -3.70 22.85
CA HIS A 102 14.06 -3.31 23.37
C HIS A 102 13.93 -2.44 24.63
N LYS A 103 13.05 -1.43 24.62
CA LYS A 103 12.78 -0.57 25.77
C LYS A 103 12.29 -1.38 26.97
N GLU A 104 11.36 -2.29 26.76
CA GLU A 104 10.86 -3.18 27.81
C GLU A 104 11.96 -4.10 28.35
N LYS A 105 12.79 -4.69 27.49
CA LYS A 105 13.93 -5.52 27.90
C LYS A 105 14.93 -4.72 28.74
N VAL A 106 15.24 -3.49 28.36
CA VAL A 106 16.14 -2.60 29.13
C VAL A 106 15.55 -2.27 30.50
N ALA A 107 14.25 -1.94 30.55
CA ALA A 107 13.55 -1.66 31.80
C ALA A 107 13.54 -2.89 32.73
N ARG A 108 13.16 -4.07 32.22
CA ARG A 108 13.19 -5.33 32.99
C ARG A 108 14.59 -5.70 33.45
N ARG A 109 15.62 -5.47 32.63
CA ARG A 109 17.01 -5.71 33.04
C ARG A 109 17.41 -4.81 34.20
N LYS A 110 17.03 -3.53 34.18
CA LYS A 110 17.29 -2.58 35.29
C LYS A 110 16.61 -3.04 36.58
N ILE A 111 15.34 -3.46 36.52
CA ILE A 111 14.63 -4.00 37.68
C ILE A 111 15.21 -5.34 38.12
N GLY A 112 15.60 -6.20 37.18
CA GLY A 112 16.14 -7.54 37.44
C GLY A 112 17.37 -7.54 38.36
N ILE A 113 18.23 -6.51 38.28
CA ILE A 113 19.38 -6.32 39.16
C ILE A 113 18.96 -6.20 40.63
N LEU A 114 17.78 -5.64 40.90
CA LEU A 114 17.24 -5.40 42.24
C LEU A 114 16.35 -6.54 42.74
N THR A 115 16.25 -7.65 41.99
CA THR A 115 15.38 -8.77 42.33
C THR A 115 16.18 -10.04 42.53
N THR A 116 15.66 -10.94 43.37
CA THR A 116 16.14 -12.31 43.54
C THR A 116 14.95 -13.25 43.58
N ASN A 117 15.17 -14.54 43.35
CA ASN A 117 14.08 -15.52 43.32
C ASN A 117 13.41 -15.63 44.70
N LYS A 118 12.08 -15.53 44.73
CA LYS A 118 11.29 -15.85 45.92
C LYS A 118 11.00 -17.34 45.96
N ASN A 119 11.66 -18.05 46.86
CA ASN A 119 11.46 -19.48 47.06
C ASN A 119 10.15 -19.72 47.82
N THR A 120 9.04 -19.78 47.09
CA THR A 120 7.72 -20.15 47.64
C THR A 120 7.39 -21.57 47.22
N SER A 121 7.36 -22.50 48.18
CA SER A 121 6.89 -23.85 47.94
C SER A 121 5.38 -23.92 48.23
N ARG A 122 4.64 -24.66 47.41
CA ARG A 122 3.22 -24.91 47.64
C ARG A 122 3.10 -26.21 48.42
N THR A 123 2.61 -26.14 49.65
CA THR A 123 2.36 -27.31 50.49
C THR A 123 0.86 -27.53 50.70
N HIS A 124 0.47 -28.79 50.90
CA HIS A 124 -0.90 -29.12 51.29
C HIS A 124 -1.14 -28.73 52.75
N LYS A 125 -2.36 -28.25 53.05
CA LYS A 125 -2.76 -27.85 54.41
C LYS A 125 -2.66 -29.00 55.42
N ILE A 126 -2.82 -30.24 54.95
CA ILE A 126 -2.66 -31.45 55.76
C ILE A 126 -1.74 -32.38 54.97
N ILE A 127 -0.64 -32.77 55.60
CA ILE A 127 0.31 -33.75 55.08
C ILE A 127 0.24 -34.94 56.04
N ALA A 128 -0.42 -36.01 55.62
CA ALA A 128 -0.49 -37.23 56.43
C ALA A 128 0.88 -37.92 56.45
N THR A 129 1.32 -38.37 57.62
CA THR A 129 2.55 -39.14 57.76
C THR A 129 2.38 -40.55 57.18
N CYS A 130 3.35 -41.06 56.43
CA CYS A 130 3.26 -42.37 55.74
C CYS A 130 3.04 -43.58 56.66
N LYS A 131 3.20 -43.45 57.99
CA LYS A 131 2.83 -44.49 58.95
C LYS A 131 1.59 -44.03 59.71
N TYR A 132 0.44 -44.61 59.39
CA TYR A 132 -0.71 -44.58 60.29
C TYR A 132 -0.33 -45.43 61.51
N GLY A 133 -0.31 -44.84 62.71
CA GLY A 133 -0.10 -45.60 63.94
C GLY A 133 -1.10 -46.76 63.99
N ALA A 134 -0.61 -47.99 64.13
CA ALA A 134 -1.48 -49.16 64.21
C ALA A 134 -2.42 -49.00 65.42
N PRO A 135 -3.73 -49.27 65.28
CA PRO A 135 -4.65 -49.16 66.40
C PRO A 135 -4.26 -50.17 67.50
N CYS A 136 -3.86 -49.66 68.67
CA CYS A 136 -3.59 -50.49 69.84
C CYS A 136 -4.89 -51.13 70.34
N LYS A 137 -4.97 -52.47 70.31
CA LYS A 137 -6.06 -53.20 70.98
C LYS A 137 -5.79 -53.21 72.48
N VAL A 138 -6.71 -52.63 73.26
CA VAL A 138 -6.71 -52.76 74.73
C VAL A 138 -7.48 -54.03 75.07
N TYR A 139 -6.80 -55.02 75.65
CA TYR A 139 -7.43 -56.20 76.22
C TYR A 139 -7.48 -56.06 77.74
N SER A 140 -8.64 -56.26 78.37
CA SER A 140 -8.74 -56.45 79.81
C SER A 140 -8.19 -57.83 80.16
N LYS A 141 -7.15 -57.90 81.00
CA LYS A 141 -6.72 -59.16 81.62
C LYS A 141 -7.83 -59.62 82.57
N THR A 142 -8.58 -60.65 82.20
CA THR A 142 -9.37 -61.44 83.15
C THR A 142 -8.42 -62.36 83.91
N PHE A 143 -8.59 -62.39 85.25
CA PHE A 143 -7.85 -63.22 86.19
C PHE A 143 -8.16 -64.71 86.03
#